data_AF-A0A6A5ZGH4-F1
#
_entry.id   AF-A0A6A5ZGH4-F1
#
_cell.length_a   1.000
_cell.length_b   1.000
_cell.length_c   1.000
_cell.angle_alpha   90.00
_cell.angle_beta   90.00
_cell.angle_gamma   90.00
#
_symmetry.space_group_name_H-M   'P 1'
#
loop_
_entity.id
_entity.type
_entity.pdbx_description
1 polymer ?
#
loop_
_entity_poly.entity_id
_entity_poly.type
_entity_poly.pdbx_seq_one_letter_code
_entity_poly.pdbx_strand_id
1 'polypeptide(L)'
;MWLLSLSGLVAIATAQTTLDQPPGPQHLRTIGHTPGAGLFEITNATEAASASAASASQASAYPIPSTTTGTPTVGFTSPTLGVRNMTFPPYALNLTLEGHSLLRQAVAPYASHNDEFNTTEYELHNTYGYTSAKATYNALLQVFPAKSPFFIA
;
A
#
# COMPACT_ATOMS: atom_id res chain seq x y z
N MET A 1 8.26 -30.33 -35.77
CA MET A 1 6.82 -30.66 -35.89
C MET A 1 6.33 -30.83 -34.45
N TRP A 2 5.71 -29.86 -33.78
CA TRP A 2 4.61 -28.99 -34.17
C TRP A 2 4.81 -27.51 -33.77
N LEU A 3 4.37 -26.61 -34.64
CA LEU A 3 4.12 -25.18 -34.37
C LEU A 3 2.79 -25.04 -33.61
N LEU A 4 2.66 -24.01 -32.77
CA LEU A 4 1.43 -23.21 -32.69
C LEU A 4 1.78 -21.78 -32.26
N SER A 5 1.37 -20.86 -33.12
CA SER A 5 1.50 -19.42 -33.10
C SER A 5 0.27 -18.80 -32.45
N LEU A 6 0.41 -17.65 -31.78
CA LEU A 6 -0.70 -16.72 -31.58
C LEU A 6 -0.20 -15.27 -31.71
N SER A 7 -0.49 -14.67 -32.87
CA SER A 7 -0.30 -13.27 -33.19
C SER A 7 -1.45 -12.43 -32.63
N GLY A 8 -1.15 -11.31 -31.97
CA GLY A 8 -2.10 -10.27 -31.57
C GLY A 8 -1.76 -8.95 -32.27
N LEU A 9 -2.60 -8.57 -33.23
CA LEU A 9 -2.45 -7.47 -34.17
C LEU A 9 -2.76 -6.11 -33.51
N VAL A 10 -1.85 -5.14 -33.60
CA VAL A 10 -2.08 -3.73 -33.27
C VAL A 10 -2.71 -3.06 -34.48
N ALA A 11 -3.94 -2.54 -34.34
CA ALA A 11 -4.60 -1.75 -35.38
C ALA A 11 -4.38 -0.25 -35.13
N ILE A 12 -3.61 0.38 -36.03
CA ILE A 12 -3.47 1.84 -36.13
C ILE A 12 -4.54 2.32 -37.10
N ALA A 13 -5.52 3.09 -36.63
CA ALA A 13 -6.54 3.70 -37.48
C ALA A 13 -6.02 5.04 -38.05
N THR A 14 -5.62 5.02 -39.31
CA THR A 14 -5.34 6.20 -40.14
C THR A 14 -6.64 6.92 -40.53
N ALA A 15 -6.75 8.22 -40.25
CA ALA A 15 -7.83 9.07 -40.73
C ALA A 15 -7.59 9.43 -42.21
N GLN A 16 -8.58 9.19 -43.07
CA GLN A 16 -8.51 9.42 -44.52
C GLN A 16 -9.34 10.67 -44.88
N THR A 17 -8.69 11.66 -45.50
CA THR A 17 -9.29 12.90 -46.03
C THR A 17 -9.75 12.67 -47.47
N THR A 18 -10.96 13.10 -47.83
CA THR A 18 -11.38 13.33 -49.22
C THR A 18 -12.17 14.63 -49.32
N LEU A 19 -11.77 15.46 -50.28
CA LEU A 19 -12.31 16.75 -50.69
C LEU A 19 -13.42 16.59 -51.77
N ASP A 20 -14.27 17.62 -51.83
CA ASP A 20 -15.07 18.15 -52.96
C ASP A 20 -16.44 17.55 -53.36
N GLN A 21 -17.54 18.22 -52.93
CA GLN A 21 -18.80 18.39 -53.70
C GLN A 21 -19.64 19.60 -53.16
N PRO A 22 -20.31 20.42 -54.00
CA PRO A 22 -20.98 21.70 -53.62
C PRO A 22 -22.30 21.54 -52.83
N PRO A 23 -22.83 22.62 -52.19
CA PRO A 23 -23.70 22.49 -51.03
C PRO A 23 -25.16 22.20 -51.39
N GLY A 24 -25.65 21.02 -51.00
CA GLY A 24 -27.07 20.76 -50.78
C GLY A 24 -27.53 21.34 -49.43
N PRO A 25 -28.86 21.40 -49.17
CA PRO A 25 -29.42 22.10 -48.01
C PRO A 25 -28.79 21.57 -46.72
N GLN A 26 -28.21 22.50 -45.95
CA GLN A 26 -27.54 22.23 -44.68
C GLN A 26 -28.54 21.57 -43.73
N HIS A 27 -28.48 20.24 -43.63
CA HIS A 27 -29.01 19.56 -42.46
C HIS A 27 -28.15 20.06 -41.30
N LEU A 28 -28.70 20.98 -40.50
CA LEU A 28 -28.06 21.45 -39.27
C LEU A 28 -27.70 20.21 -38.46
N ARG A 29 -26.44 19.77 -38.56
CA ARG A 29 -25.80 19.04 -37.48
C ARG A 29 -25.69 20.07 -36.39
N THR A 30 -26.72 20.12 -35.55
CA THR A 30 -26.61 20.69 -34.22
C THR A 30 -25.41 20.01 -33.58
N ILE A 31 -24.25 20.66 -33.66
CA ILE A 31 -23.16 20.40 -32.72
C ILE A 31 -23.70 20.97 -31.42
N GLY A 32 -24.53 20.15 -30.77
CA GLY A 32 -25.03 20.41 -29.45
C GLY A 32 -23.80 20.45 -28.57
N HIS A 33 -23.43 21.66 -28.17
CA HIS A 33 -22.55 21.89 -27.05
C HIS A 33 -23.26 21.34 -25.81
N THR A 34 -23.16 20.02 -25.58
CA THR A 34 -23.49 19.45 -24.29
C THR A 34 -22.33 19.81 -23.37
N PRO A 35 -22.56 20.56 -22.28
CA PRO A 35 -21.53 20.82 -21.29
C PRO A 35 -20.95 19.47 -20.84
N GLY A 36 -19.66 19.42 -20.52
CA GLY A 36 -18.90 18.22 -20.18
C GLY A 36 -19.36 17.48 -18.92
N ALA A 37 -20.62 17.03 -18.89
CA ALA A 37 -21.23 16.26 -17.82
C ALA A 37 -21.18 14.75 -18.10
N GLY A 38 -21.17 14.32 -19.37
CA GLY A 38 -21.13 12.89 -19.73
C GLY A 38 -19.73 12.26 -19.71
N LEU A 39 -18.68 13.05 -19.97
CA LEU A 39 -17.30 12.53 -20.00
C LEU A 39 -16.75 12.28 -18.60
N PHE A 40 -17.13 13.10 -17.62
CA PHE A 40 -16.70 12.97 -16.23
C PHE A 40 -17.31 11.74 -15.55
N GLU A 41 -18.57 11.41 -15.84
CA GLU A 41 -19.22 10.18 -15.31
C GLU A 41 -18.60 8.91 -15.91
N ILE A 42 -18.26 8.91 -17.20
CA ILE A 42 -17.65 7.77 -17.89
C ILE A 42 -16.19 7.54 -17.42
N THR A 43 -15.40 8.61 -17.26
CA THR A 43 -14.03 8.50 -16.73
C THR A 43 -14.01 8.10 -15.27
N ASN A 44 -14.88 8.68 -14.44
CA ASN A 44 -14.98 8.35 -13.02
C ASN A 44 -15.39 6.87 -12.81
N ALA A 45 -16.35 6.36 -13.58
CA ALA A 45 -16.73 4.95 -13.52
C ALA A 45 -15.56 4.01 -13.91
N THR A 46 -14.77 4.39 -14.91
CA THR A 46 -13.63 3.59 -15.39
C THR A 46 -12.44 3.65 -14.44
N GLU A 47 -12.14 4.82 -13.86
CA GLU A 47 -11.12 4.98 -12.83
C GLU A 47 -11.50 4.26 -11.53
N ALA A 48 -12.76 4.35 -11.11
CA ALA A 48 -13.27 3.63 -9.95
C ALA A 48 -13.20 2.10 -10.15
N ALA A 49 -13.53 1.62 -11.35
CA ALA A 49 -13.39 0.20 -11.69
C ALA A 49 -11.92 -0.25 -11.71
N SER A 50 -11.02 0.57 -12.25
CA SER A 50 -9.57 0.29 -12.29
C SER A 50 -8.97 0.26 -10.89
N ALA A 51 -9.35 1.20 -10.02
CA ALA A 51 -8.94 1.23 -8.61
C ALA A 51 -9.50 0.04 -7.83
N SER A 52 -10.75 -0.35 -8.10
CA SER A 52 -11.37 -1.53 -7.48
C SER A 52 -10.69 -2.84 -7.92
N ALA A 53 -10.36 -2.97 -9.20
CA ALA A 53 -9.65 -4.14 -9.74
C ALA A 53 -8.21 -4.24 -9.19
N ALA A 54 -7.51 -3.11 -9.05
CA ALA A 54 -6.19 -3.07 -8.42
C ALA A 54 -6.26 -3.43 -6.93
N SER A 55 -7.29 -2.95 -6.21
CA SER A 55 -7.52 -3.30 -4.81
C SER A 55 -7.82 -4.79 -4.64
N ALA A 56 -8.67 -5.36 -5.51
CA ALA A 56 -8.98 -6.79 -5.52
C ALA A 56 -7.76 -7.65 -5.87
N SER A 57 -6.91 -7.19 -6.78
CA SER A 57 -5.66 -7.89 -7.15
C SER A 57 -4.64 -7.87 -6.01
N GLN A 58 -4.56 -6.78 -5.24
CA GLN A 58 -3.74 -6.72 -4.03
C GLN A 58 -4.29 -7.62 -2.92
N ALA A 59 -5.62 -7.64 -2.72
CA ALA A 59 -6.28 -8.49 -1.74
C ALA A 59 -6.17 -9.98 -2.08
N SER A 60 -6.11 -10.36 -3.36
CA SER A 60 -5.93 -11.76 -3.77
C SER A 60 -4.47 -12.23 -3.69
N ALA A 61 -3.51 -11.32 -3.86
CA ALA A 61 -2.08 -11.63 -3.75
C ALA A 61 -1.65 -11.95 -2.31
N TYR A 62 -2.41 -11.50 -1.32
CA TYR A 62 -2.19 -11.81 0.09
C TYR A 62 -3.35 -12.66 0.61
N PRO A 63 -3.27 -14.00 0.57
CA PRO A 63 -4.28 -14.83 1.23
C PRO A 63 -4.34 -14.42 2.71
N ILE A 64 -5.55 -14.13 3.21
CA ILE A 64 -5.79 -13.89 4.63
C ILE A 64 -5.21 -15.10 5.36
N PRO A 65 -4.17 -14.95 6.18
CA PRO A 65 -3.67 -16.10 6.94
C PRO A 65 -4.85 -16.62 7.76
N SER A 66 -5.10 -17.94 7.72
CA SER A 66 -6.02 -18.55 8.67
C SER A 66 -5.45 -18.30 10.07
N THR A 67 -5.93 -17.24 10.72
CA THR A 67 -5.78 -17.03 12.14
C THR A 67 -6.49 -18.21 12.79
N THR A 68 -5.71 -19.21 13.20
CA THR A 68 -6.20 -20.23 14.13
C THR A 68 -6.49 -19.48 15.39
N THR A 69 -7.73 -19.02 15.61
CA THR A 69 -8.17 -18.30 16.79
C THR A 69 -7.66 -18.99 18.04
N GLY A 70 -6.45 -18.62 18.48
CA GLY A 70 -5.87 -19.07 19.72
C GLY A 70 -6.75 -18.47 20.79
N THR A 71 -7.51 -19.31 21.48
CA THR A 71 -8.26 -18.87 22.64
C THR A 71 -7.24 -18.25 23.58
N PRO A 72 -7.29 -16.92 23.84
CA PRO A 72 -6.32 -16.33 24.72
C PRO A 72 -6.61 -16.95 26.09
N THR A 73 -5.73 -17.83 26.54
CA THR A 73 -5.74 -18.26 27.94
C THR A 73 -5.23 -17.07 28.73
N VAL A 74 -6.09 -16.06 28.93
CA VAL A 74 -5.77 -14.90 29.77
C VAL A 74 -5.90 -15.36 31.22
N GLY A 75 -4.85 -16.00 31.73
CA GLY A 75 -4.49 -15.79 33.11
C GLY A 75 -3.62 -14.56 33.14
N PHE A 76 -4.05 -13.48 33.80
CA PHE A 76 -3.11 -12.43 34.22
C PHE A 76 -1.91 -13.13 34.86
N THR A 77 -0.74 -13.02 34.24
CA THR A 77 0.46 -13.60 34.83
C THR A 77 0.78 -12.77 36.06
N SER A 78 0.69 -13.37 37.24
CA SER A 78 1.13 -12.72 38.47
C SER A 78 2.61 -12.34 38.31
N PRO A 79 2.97 -11.05 38.42
CA PRO A 79 4.36 -10.65 38.27
C PRO A 79 5.20 -11.36 39.34
N THR A 80 6.27 -12.01 38.93
CA THR A 80 7.29 -12.45 39.87
C THR A 80 8.04 -11.21 40.32
N LEU A 81 8.01 -10.93 41.64
CA LEU A 81 8.67 -9.74 42.20
C LEU A 81 10.15 -9.72 41.81
N GLY A 82 10.61 -8.58 41.31
CA GLY A 82 12.01 -8.38 40.89
C GLY A 82 12.39 -8.98 39.54
N VAL A 83 11.48 -9.70 38.86
CA VAL A 83 11.75 -10.27 37.53
C VAL A 83 11.01 -9.48 36.46
N ARG A 84 11.77 -8.88 35.54
CA ARG A 84 11.22 -8.19 34.37
C ARG A 84 11.14 -9.16 33.19
N ASN A 85 9.93 -9.61 32.86
CA ASN A 85 9.69 -10.40 31.65
C ASN A 85 9.28 -9.46 30.50
N MET A 86 10.18 -9.25 29.54
CA MET A 86 9.94 -8.39 28.37
C MET A 86 9.02 -9.05 27.34
N THR A 87 8.98 -10.38 27.26
CA THR A 87 8.16 -11.12 26.30
C THR A 87 6.68 -11.15 26.71
N PHE A 88 6.46 -11.30 28.02
CA PHE A 88 5.14 -11.33 28.65
C PHE A 88 5.11 -10.29 29.78
N PRO A 89 4.83 -9.01 29.47
CA PRO A 89 4.70 -7.98 30.48
C PRO A 89 3.52 -8.30 31.42
N PRO A 90 3.52 -7.79 32.67
CA PRO A 90 2.44 -8.04 33.63
C PRO A 90 1.07 -7.54 33.14
N TYR A 91 1.08 -6.55 32.24
CA TYR A 91 -0.10 -6.05 31.55
C TYR A 91 0.01 -6.36 30.05
N ALA A 92 -0.77 -7.32 29.58
CA ALA A 92 -0.88 -7.65 28.18
C ALA A 92 -1.57 -6.52 27.40
N LEU A 93 -0.97 -6.09 26.30
CA LEU A 93 -1.59 -5.15 25.38
C LEU A 93 -2.72 -5.83 24.59
N ASN A 94 -3.76 -5.06 24.27
CA ASN A 94 -4.83 -5.51 23.38
C ASN A 94 -4.36 -5.42 21.91
N LEU A 95 -3.53 -6.37 21.51
CA LEU A 95 -3.02 -6.51 20.16
C LEU A 95 -3.91 -7.44 19.35
N THR A 96 -3.98 -7.23 18.03
CA THR A 96 -4.63 -8.16 17.08
C THR A 96 -3.92 -9.51 16.98
N LEU A 97 -2.74 -9.62 17.61
CA LEU A 97 -1.88 -10.79 17.61
C LEU A 97 -2.24 -11.74 18.74
N GLU A 98 -2.46 -13.00 18.39
CA GLU A 98 -2.82 -14.05 19.35
C GLU A 98 -1.67 -14.41 20.31
N GLY A 99 -2.05 -14.74 21.53
CA GLY A 99 -1.13 -15.20 22.58
C GLY A 99 -0.48 -14.08 23.39
N HIS A 100 -0.87 -12.81 23.15
CA HIS A 100 -0.42 -11.63 23.92
C HIS A 100 1.10 -11.49 24.09
N SER A 101 1.88 -12.16 23.23
CA SER A 101 3.34 -12.13 23.27
C SER A 101 3.84 -10.97 22.41
N LEU A 102 4.79 -10.23 22.94
CA LEU A 102 5.47 -9.17 22.21
C LEU A 102 6.53 -9.70 21.20
N LEU A 103 6.72 -11.02 21.09
CA LEU A 103 7.64 -11.65 20.12
C LEU A 103 7.02 -11.89 18.75
N ARG A 104 5.69 -11.87 18.63
CA ARG A 104 5.05 -12.30 17.39
C ARG A 104 5.21 -11.21 16.32
N GLN A 105 5.78 -11.58 15.17
CA GLN A 105 5.89 -10.74 13.96
C GLN A 105 6.63 -9.40 14.15
N ALA A 106 7.48 -9.30 15.17
CA ALA A 106 8.30 -8.12 15.45
C ALA A 106 9.70 -8.55 15.92
N VAL A 107 10.62 -7.58 16.02
CA VAL A 107 11.93 -7.80 16.65
C VAL A 107 11.72 -8.16 18.12
N ALA A 108 12.60 -9.02 18.66
CA ALA A 108 12.45 -9.48 20.02
C ALA A 108 12.56 -8.32 21.03
N PRO A 109 11.65 -8.18 22.00
CA PRO A 109 11.63 -7.06 22.95
C PRO A 109 12.91 -6.90 23.78
N TYR A 110 13.69 -7.97 23.92
CA TYR A 110 14.98 -7.98 24.64
C TYR A 110 16.19 -7.71 23.74
N ALA A 111 16.00 -7.50 22.44
CA ALA A 111 17.09 -7.12 21.54
C ALA A 111 17.62 -5.73 21.94
N SER A 112 18.94 -5.57 21.96
CA SER A 112 19.61 -4.32 22.30
C SER A 112 19.77 -3.41 21.08
N HIS A 113 19.62 -2.10 21.28
CA HIS A 113 19.97 -1.07 20.31
C HIS A 113 21.40 -0.56 20.52
N ASN A 114 21.97 0.02 19.47
CA ASN A 114 23.30 0.60 19.50
C ASN A 114 23.24 2.04 20.04
N ASP A 115 22.97 2.19 21.33
CA ASP A 115 22.99 3.46 22.05
C ASP A 115 23.79 3.37 23.36
N GLU A 116 24.03 4.51 23.99
CA GLU A 116 24.82 4.60 25.23
C GLU A 116 24.14 3.96 26.45
N PHE A 117 22.81 3.78 26.38
CA PHE A 117 21.99 3.26 27.46
C PHE A 117 21.68 1.75 27.31
N ASN A 118 22.17 1.11 26.25
CA ASN A 118 21.85 -0.27 25.87
C ASN A 118 20.33 -0.53 25.94
N THR A 119 19.56 0.40 25.38
CA THR A 119 18.10 0.32 25.37
C THR A 119 17.65 -0.93 24.63
N THR A 120 16.53 -1.49 25.07
CA THR A 120 15.96 -2.69 24.45
C THR A 120 14.83 -2.32 23.50
N GLU A 121 14.56 -3.19 22.54
CA GLU A 121 13.43 -3.07 21.61
C GLU A 121 12.10 -2.83 22.32
N TYR A 122 11.90 -3.38 23.53
CA TYR A 122 10.73 -3.09 24.36
C TYR A 122 10.46 -1.59 24.54
N GLU A 123 11.51 -0.77 24.68
CA GLU A 123 11.39 0.67 24.91
C GLU A 123 11.28 1.46 23.60
N LEU A 124 11.84 0.93 22.50
CA LEU A 124 12.03 1.67 21.24
C LEU A 124 11.19 1.16 20.06
N HIS A 125 10.48 0.05 20.18
CA HIS A 125 9.76 -0.59 19.06
C HIS A 125 8.91 0.40 18.26
N ASN A 126 8.09 1.20 18.95
CA ASN A 126 7.19 2.16 18.32
C ASN A 126 7.91 3.36 17.68
N THR A 127 9.21 3.51 17.92
CA THR A 127 10.01 4.60 17.35
C THR A 127 10.77 4.17 16.09
N TYR A 128 10.81 2.87 15.75
CA TYR A 128 11.56 2.36 14.60
C TYR A 128 11.19 3.04 13.27
N GLY A 129 9.89 3.22 13.00
CA GLY A 129 9.43 3.92 11.81
C GLY A 129 9.90 5.38 11.77
N TYR A 130 9.90 6.06 12.93
CA TYR A 130 10.39 7.44 13.02
C TYR A 130 11.91 7.55 12.85
N THR A 131 12.68 6.67 13.51
CA THR A 131 14.15 6.72 13.44
C THR A 131 14.67 6.36 12.05
N SER A 132 14.07 5.34 11.41
CA SER A 132 14.37 4.98 10.02
C SER A 132 13.97 6.06 9.01
N ALA A 133 12.82 6.71 9.20
CA ALA A 133 12.39 7.84 8.39
C ALA A 133 13.35 9.03 8.50
N LYS A 134 13.79 9.38 9.71
CA LYS A 134 14.78 10.44 9.94
C LYS A 134 16.12 10.14 9.29
N ALA A 135 16.59 8.89 9.38
CA ALA A 135 17.82 8.46 8.70
C ALA A 135 17.71 8.57 7.18
N THR A 136 16.57 8.13 6.62
CA THR A 136 16.27 8.21 5.18
C THR A 136 16.25 9.67 4.69
N TYR A 137 15.59 10.56 5.42
CA TYR A 137 15.57 11.99 5.11
C TYR A 137 16.98 12.59 5.06
N ASN A 138 17.81 12.30 6.07
CA ASN A 138 19.19 12.79 6.11
C ASN A 138 20.06 12.21 4.98
N ALA A 139 19.85 10.95 4.60
CA ALA A 139 20.53 10.35 3.47
C ALA A 139 20.16 11.04 2.15
N LEU A 140 18.88 11.37 1.96
CA LEU A 140 18.42 12.10 0.76
C LEU A 140 19.01 13.51 0.67
N LEU A 141 19.17 14.21 1.79
CA LEU A 141 19.87 15.50 1.83
C LEU A 141 21.34 15.39 1.42
N GLN A 142 22.01 14.27 1.74
CA GLN A 142 23.40 14.04 1.36
C GLN A 142 23.55 13.69 -0.13
N VAL A 143 22.65 12.86 -0.65
CA VAL A 143 22.71 12.41 -2.06
C VAL A 143 22.21 13.50 -3.02
N PHE A 144 21.20 14.29 -2.61
CA PHE A 144 20.58 15.34 -3.44
C PHE A 144 20.52 16.69 -2.71
N PRO A 145 21.67 17.34 -2.44
CA PRO A 145 21.74 18.52 -1.57
C PRO A 145 20.94 19.74 -2.07
N ALA A 146 20.67 19.84 -3.37
CA ALA A 146 19.93 20.95 -3.96
C ALA A 146 18.42 20.65 -4.15
N LYS A 147 17.92 19.51 -3.68
CA LYS A 147 16.52 19.11 -3.87
C LYS A 147 15.85 18.87 -2.53
N SER A 148 14.61 19.34 -2.40
CA SER A 148 13.76 19.01 -1.24
C SER A 148 13.43 17.51 -1.25
N PRO A 149 13.78 16.75 -0.20
CA PRO A 149 13.47 15.33 -0.12
C PRO A 149 11.96 15.07 0.04
N PHE A 150 11.48 14.01 -0.60
CA PHE A 150 10.13 13.46 -0.38
C PHE A 150 10.25 11.93 -0.29
N PHE A 151 9.60 11.34 0.71
CA PHE A 151 9.50 9.89 0.89
C PHE A 151 8.25 9.56 1.71
N ILE A 152 7.84 8.29 1.68
CA ILE A 152 6.72 7.74 2.46
C ILE A 152 7.29 6.55 3.25
N ALA A 153 6.94 6.48 4.54
CA ALA A 153 7.35 5.45 5.47
C ALA A 153 6.12 4.82 6.14
#